data_AF-A0A815WXN2-F1
#
_entry.id   AF-A0A815WXN2-F1
#
_cell.length_a   1.000
_cell.length_b   1.000
_cell.length_c   1.000
_cell.angle_alpha   90.00
_cell.angle_beta   90.00
_cell.angle_gamma   90.00
#
_symmetry.space_group_name_H-M   'P 1'
#
loop_
_entity.id
_entity.type
_entity.pdbx_description
1 polymer ?
#
loop_
_entity_poly.entity_id
_entity_poly.type
_entity_poly.pdbx_seq_one_letter_code
_entity_poly.pdbx_strand_id
1 'polypeptide(L)'
;MSRSDLCSMAHIIDPKNIISVTLSDEIQTPGQIRLFLIHFQIDQFIRLRSLNLVKVNFKDFDQFQKHIIKCQLTTLSITLCDYYQKDPTALISSLISHNNLRKFEYIGNYNILHKIRWPTQCRLIHVIIGHYNFNVLCSTIVHLPYLQTLVVKDIFSVTPVVTVDRYDGFPQLSHLTSLSLNMSCNILMADIESVLSFLPTLTHLQLMSEDRLLDTRLFNGSCWENFIQAKLPLLSKFEFCFIRIAITDPDCITVESVIASFRTPFWLEIKRWILKCHYEYDKYYPKYHLYSIPIIRDNFDYPGQRSMIRHSASNTTDNDAALIVNAHRLTVDLSQIMGQAIPDKANATMPYLFPNVTELKIVINETWSASLVKHLYKIITLWNLETLWLDFQCERMSTVNLSIEMNTLLKLASNIRSIKISCNKSERMKMVTFNAICLKLPHHIKRLDTDIIHVADAKTLLKHAQHLKSVTFRTIDPWHFVHEIDLWLWQMKINTVYQVDAIRLRHYDDFEPNNVIHLWLGKTDNQQSNISQSHKRIKRY
;
A
#
# COMPACT_ATOMS: atom_id res chain seq x y z
N MET A 1 -12.88 13.60 9.81
CA MET A 1 -13.91 14.21 10.70
C MET A 1 -14.40 15.49 10.04
N SER A 2 -15.71 15.70 9.91
CA SER A 2 -16.24 16.91 9.26
C SER A 2 -16.18 18.13 10.19
N ARG A 3 -16.36 19.34 9.63
CA ARG A 3 -16.37 20.60 10.39
C ARG A 3 -17.43 20.65 11.49
N SER A 4 -18.64 20.16 11.23
CA SER A 4 -19.72 20.11 12.23
C SER A 4 -19.43 19.12 13.36
N ASP A 5 -18.73 18.03 13.06
CA ASP A 5 -18.33 17.03 14.05
C ASP A 5 -17.30 17.61 15.03
N LEU A 6 -16.28 18.32 14.52
CA LEU A 6 -15.23 18.90 15.39
C LEU A 6 -15.81 19.94 16.36
N CYS A 7 -16.71 20.82 15.90
CA CYS A 7 -17.37 21.79 16.78
C CYS A 7 -18.17 21.10 17.89
N SER A 8 -18.91 20.04 17.55
CA SER A 8 -19.74 19.30 18.50
C SER A 8 -18.90 18.52 19.52
N MET A 9 -17.77 17.97 19.06
CA MET A 9 -16.84 17.22 19.91
C MET A 9 -15.92 18.11 20.74
N ALA A 10 -15.72 19.37 20.37
CA ALA A 10 -14.76 20.25 21.02
C ALA A 10 -14.98 20.38 22.53
N HIS A 11 -16.24 20.36 22.97
CA HIS A 11 -16.61 20.43 24.40
C HIS A 11 -16.37 19.12 25.17
N ILE A 12 -16.21 17.99 24.47
CA ILE A 12 -16.05 16.66 25.06
C ILE A 12 -14.57 16.26 25.12
N ILE A 13 -13.75 16.83 24.23
CA ILE A 13 -12.31 16.58 24.20
C ILE A 13 -11.66 17.27 25.41
N ASP A 14 -11.04 16.48 26.29
CA ASP A 14 -10.13 16.99 27.31
C ASP A 14 -8.69 16.98 26.75
N PRO A 15 -8.12 18.14 26.37
CA PRO A 15 -6.81 18.21 25.72
C PRO A 15 -5.70 17.60 26.55
N LYS A 16 -5.83 17.63 27.90
CA LYS A 16 -4.79 17.14 28.81
C LYS A 16 -4.56 15.65 28.67
N ASN A 17 -5.55 14.89 28.20
CA ASN A 17 -5.50 13.44 28.06
C ASN A 17 -5.10 12.95 26.67
N ILE A 18 -4.95 13.86 25.71
CA ILE A 18 -4.60 13.52 24.33
C ILE A 18 -3.08 13.37 24.18
N ILE A 19 -2.66 12.23 23.63
CA ILE A 19 -1.24 11.88 23.43
C ILE A 19 -0.78 12.01 21.97
N SER A 20 -1.71 11.98 21.02
CA SER A 20 -1.44 12.07 19.59
C SER A 20 -2.52 12.87 18.89
N VAL A 21 -2.10 13.75 17.97
CA VAL A 21 -3.00 14.56 17.15
C VAL A 21 -2.59 14.41 15.68
N THR A 22 -3.55 14.10 14.83
CA THR A 22 -3.41 14.15 13.37
C THR A 22 -4.43 15.13 12.83
N LEU A 23 -3.96 16.15 12.10
CA LEU A 23 -4.80 17.15 11.44
C LEU A 23 -4.46 17.15 9.95
N SER A 24 -5.48 17.18 9.10
CA SER A 24 -5.33 17.16 7.65
C SER A 24 -6.18 18.25 7.02
N ASP A 25 -5.62 19.01 6.08
CA ASP A 25 -6.37 19.90 5.19
C ASP A 25 -6.47 19.29 3.77
N GLU A 26 -6.61 17.96 3.69
CA GLU A 26 -6.88 17.25 2.44
C GLU A 26 -8.27 17.54 1.88
N ILE A 27 -8.52 17.05 0.66
CA ILE A 27 -9.78 17.25 -0.07
C ILE A 27 -10.99 16.79 0.78
N GLN A 28 -10.84 15.71 1.57
CA GLN A 28 -11.92 15.23 2.45
C GLN A 28 -12.05 16.01 3.77
N THR A 29 -11.07 16.85 4.14
CA THR A 29 -11.01 17.56 5.45
C THR A 29 -10.61 19.04 5.32
N PRO A 30 -11.19 19.82 4.38
CA PRO A 30 -10.72 21.17 4.10
C PRO A 30 -10.88 22.10 5.31
N GLY A 31 -9.77 22.73 5.72
CA GLY A 31 -9.74 23.72 6.81
C GLY A 31 -9.88 23.13 8.22
N GLN A 32 -9.70 21.82 8.38
CA GLN A 32 -9.70 21.16 9.68
C GLN A 32 -8.63 21.75 10.61
N ILE A 33 -7.45 22.07 10.08
CA ILE A 33 -6.34 22.60 10.89
C ILE A 33 -6.72 23.96 11.48
N ARG A 34 -7.20 24.86 10.62
CA ARG A 34 -7.66 26.19 11.07
C ARG A 34 -8.80 26.09 12.06
N LEU A 35 -9.75 25.18 11.84
CA LEU A 35 -10.86 24.96 12.77
C LEU A 35 -10.37 24.44 14.13
N PHE A 36 -9.39 23.51 14.13
CA PHE A 36 -8.76 23.04 15.35
C PHE A 36 -8.10 24.18 16.12
N LEU A 37 -7.34 25.05 15.44
CA LEU A 37 -6.67 26.20 16.05
C LEU A 37 -7.65 27.25 16.62
N ILE A 38 -8.88 27.32 16.10
CA ILE A 38 -9.94 28.18 16.67
C ILE A 38 -10.44 27.64 18.01
N HIS A 39 -10.56 26.31 18.14
CA HIS A 39 -11.14 25.68 19.33
C HIS A 39 -10.12 25.34 20.41
N PHE A 40 -8.87 25.11 20.02
CA PHE A 40 -7.85 24.61 20.92
C PHE A 40 -6.53 25.35 20.76
N GLN A 41 -5.88 25.59 21.90
CA GLN A 41 -4.48 25.98 21.92
C GLN A 41 -3.63 24.72 22.12
N ILE A 42 -2.63 24.49 21.27
CA ILE A 42 -1.87 23.23 21.29
C ILE A 42 -1.08 23.03 22.61
N ASP A 43 -0.80 24.09 23.36
CA ASP A 43 -0.16 24.00 24.69
C ASP A 43 -1.10 23.49 25.80
N GLN A 44 -2.41 23.38 25.54
CA GLN A 44 -3.34 22.67 26.42
C GLN A 44 -3.11 21.15 26.40
N PHE A 45 -2.46 20.63 25.36
CA PHE A 45 -2.17 19.21 25.16
C PHE A 45 -0.86 18.83 25.85
N ILE A 46 -0.82 18.97 27.18
CA ILE A 46 0.40 18.77 27.98
C ILE A 46 1.00 17.36 27.88
N ARG A 47 0.20 16.34 27.51
CA ARG A 47 0.63 14.95 27.30
C ARG A 47 0.95 14.62 25.85
N LEU A 48 0.87 15.59 24.93
CA LEU A 48 1.09 15.37 23.50
C LEU A 48 2.51 14.87 23.24
N ARG A 49 2.60 13.70 22.61
CA ARG A 49 3.85 13.05 22.20
C ARG A 49 3.99 12.97 20.69
N SER A 50 2.88 12.92 19.96
CA SER A 50 2.88 12.77 18.50
C SER A 50 2.00 13.83 17.85
N LEU A 51 2.55 14.54 16.86
CA LEU A 51 1.81 15.49 16.05
C LEU A 51 2.05 15.21 14.57
N ASN A 52 0.97 15.03 13.81
CA ASN A 52 1.01 14.88 12.36
C ASN A 52 0.15 15.97 11.71
N LEU A 53 0.78 16.82 10.90
CA LEU A 53 0.13 17.90 10.17
C LEU A 53 0.19 17.56 8.68
N VAL A 54 -0.95 17.27 8.07
CA VAL A 54 -1.05 16.87 6.67
C VAL A 54 -1.60 18.03 5.87
N LYS A 55 -0.90 18.40 4.78
CA LYS A 55 -1.31 19.48 3.88
C LYS A 55 -1.52 20.84 4.59
N VAL A 56 -0.70 21.14 5.60
CA VAL A 56 -0.79 22.39 6.34
C VAL A 56 -0.23 23.56 5.51
N ASN A 57 -0.93 24.70 5.52
CA ASN A 57 -0.41 25.94 4.93
C ASN A 57 0.55 26.65 5.89
N PHE A 58 1.39 27.54 5.37
CA PHE A 58 2.42 28.20 6.18
C PHE A 58 1.84 29.06 7.32
N LYS A 59 0.70 29.74 7.08
CA LYS A 59 0.09 30.64 8.09
C LYS A 59 -0.40 29.89 9.31
N ASP A 60 -0.98 28.71 9.10
CA ASP A 60 -1.45 27.86 10.19
C ASP A 60 -0.26 27.17 10.87
N PHE A 61 0.76 26.77 10.12
CA PHE A 61 2.00 26.20 10.68
C PHE A 61 2.74 27.17 11.61
N ASP A 62 2.81 28.47 11.24
CA ASP A 62 3.39 29.53 12.08
C ASP A 62 2.67 29.70 13.43
N GLN A 63 1.34 29.46 13.46
CA GLN A 63 0.59 29.50 14.71
C GLN A 63 0.98 28.35 15.64
N PHE A 64 1.29 27.17 15.10
CA PHE A 64 1.76 26.04 15.93
C PHE A 64 3.12 26.32 16.59
N GLN A 65 4.01 27.07 15.94
CA GLN A 65 5.37 27.34 16.43
C GLN A 65 5.41 27.78 17.90
N LYS A 66 4.59 28.77 18.24
CA LYS A 66 4.64 29.43 19.56
C LYS A 66 4.27 28.50 20.71
N HIS A 67 3.61 27.40 20.41
CA HIS A 67 2.98 26.54 21.41
C HIS A 67 3.49 25.09 21.35
N ILE A 68 3.87 24.57 20.17
CA ILE A 68 4.48 23.23 20.02
C ILE A 68 5.73 23.09 20.88
N ILE A 69 6.52 24.16 21.01
CA ILE A 69 7.74 24.20 21.81
C ILE A 69 7.42 23.83 23.28
N LYS A 70 6.20 24.09 23.78
CA LYS A 70 5.83 23.69 25.14
C LYS A 70 5.45 22.20 25.24
N CYS A 71 5.21 21.52 24.12
CA CYS A 71 4.82 20.11 24.10
C CYS A 71 6.06 19.21 24.21
N GLN A 72 5.88 18.03 24.83
CA GLN A 72 6.94 17.05 24.97
C GLN A 72 6.94 16.03 23.82
N LEU A 73 6.94 16.54 22.58
CA LEU A 73 6.85 15.73 21.37
C LEU A 73 8.04 14.78 21.24
N THR A 74 7.74 13.52 20.92
CA THR A 74 8.68 12.49 20.51
C THR A 74 8.62 12.23 19.01
N THR A 75 7.46 12.52 18.39
CA THR A 75 7.22 12.35 16.95
C THR A 75 6.59 13.62 16.37
N LEU A 76 7.12 14.09 15.25
CA LEU A 76 6.58 15.20 14.49
C LEU A 76 6.59 14.83 13.00
N SER A 77 5.44 14.95 12.35
CA SER A 77 5.27 14.78 10.91
C SER A 77 4.62 16.02 10.34
N ILE A 78 5.20 16.58 9.28
CA ILE A 78 4.72 17.80 8.62
C ILE A 78 4.71 17.57 7.11
N THR A 79 3.54 17.73 6.50
CA THR A 79 3.35 17.78 5.05
C THR A 79 2.81 19.16 4.69
N LEU A 80 3.56 19.96 3.93
CA LEU A 80 3.17 21.31 3.53
C LEU A 80 2.41 21.30 2.19
N CYS A 81 1.40 22.17 2.05
CA CYS A 81 0.64 22.34 0.81
C CYS A 81 1.35 23.19 -0.25
N ASP A 82 2.09 24.22 0.16
CA ASP A 82 2.52 25.30 -0.74
C ASP A 82 4.04 25.34 -0.92
N TYR A 83 4.50 25.35 -2.19
CA TYR A 83 5.92 25.44 -2.53
C TYR A 83 6.51 26.87 -2.45
N TYR A 84 5.67 27.90 -2.39
CA TYR A 84 6.08 29.27 -2.76
C TYR A 84 5.95 30.34 -1.68
N GLN A 85 5.47 30.02 -0.48
CA GLN A 85 5.14 31.04 0.51
C GLN A 85 5.90 30.80 1.82
N LYS A 86 7.01 31.54 1.95
CA LYS A 86 7.93 31.65 3.11
C LYS A 86 8.75 30.40 3.43
N ASP A 87 9.93 30.65 3.98
CA ASP A 87 10.92 29.65 4.34
C ASP A 87 10.66 29.15 5.79
N PRO A 88 10.21 27.91 6.02
CA PRO A 88 9.91 27.38 7.36
C PRO A 88 11.15 26.88 8.09
N THR A 89 12.36 27.06 7.55
CA THR A 89 13.61 26.54 8.13
C THR A 89 13.83 26.96 9.57
N ALA A 90 13.65 28.25 9.90
CA ALA A 90 13.85 28.75 11.25
C ALA A 90 12.90 28.07 12.25
N LEU A 91 11.64 27.91 11.85
CA LEU A 91 10.62 27.19 12.61
C LEU A 91 11.03 25.73 12.80
N ILE A 92 11.28 25.00 11.72
CA ILE A 92 11.66 23.58 11.80
C ILE A 92 12.93 23.37 12.64
N SER A 93 13.94 24.24 12.47
CA SER A 93 15.18 24.21 13.26
C SER A 93 14.88 24.36 14.76
N SER A 94 13.97 25.27 15.14
CA SER A 94 13.56 25.44 16.53
C SER A 94 12.83 24.21 17.10
N LEU A 95 12.03 23.52 16.28
CA LEU A 95 11.31 22.31 16.67
C LEU A 95 12.24 21.11 16.86
N ILE A 96 13.20 20.95 15.95
CA ILE A 96 14.18 19.85 16.02
C ILE A 96 15.14 20.07 17.20
N SER A 97 15.40 21.34 17.56
CA SER A 97 16.19 21.68 18.75
C SER A 97 15.53 21.29 20.08
N HIS A 98 14.29 20.80 20.07
CA HIS A 98 13.64 20.30 21.28
C HIS A 98 14.06 18.89 21.68
N ASN A 99 14.46 18.77 22.95
CA ASN A 99 15.27 17.68 23.50
C ASN A 99 14.62 16.28 23.51
N ASN A 100 13.34 16.16 23.15
CA ASN A 100 12.60 14.89 23.20
C ASN A 100 12.27 14.31 21.83
N LEU A 101 12.48 15.05 20.74
CA LEU A 101 12.11 14.59 19.41
C LEU A 101 13.02 13.43 18.98
N ARG A 102 12.41 12.29 18.62
CA ARG A 102 13.10 11.07 18.18
C ARG A 102 12.78 10.72 16.74
N LYS A 103 11.55 10.98 16.30
CA LYS A 103 11.09 10.78 14.93
C LYS A 103 10.67 12.10 14.30
N PHE A 104 11.22 12.40 13.13
CA PHE A 104 10.88 13.58 12.35
C PHE A 104 10.53 13.19 10.92
N GLU A 105 9.38 13.62 10.43
CA GLU A 105 8.97 13.47 9.05
C GLU A 105 8.66 14.85 8.45
N TYR A 106 9.23 15.13 7.28
CA TYR A 106 8.99 16.36 6.57
C TYR A 106 8.79 16.10 5.08
N ILE A 107 7.61 16.46 4.57
CA ILE A 107 7.24 16.37 3.16
C ILE A 107 6.87 17.78 2.70
N GLY A 108 7.71 18.38 1.86
CA GLY A 108 7.49 19.73 1.37
C GLY A 108 8.56 20.13 0.36
N ASN A 109 8.78 21.44 0.20
CA ASN A 109 9.78 21.95 -0.75
C ASN A 109 11.20 21.46 -0.38
N TYR A 110 11.86 20.81 -1.33
CA TYR A 110 13.19 20.20 -1.20
C TYR A 110 14.30 21.19 -0.82
N ASN A 111 14.13 22.48 -1.15
CA ASN A 111 15.12 23.52 -0.86
C ASN A 111 15.16 23.95 0.61
N ILE A 112 14.31 23.41 1.47
CA ILE A 112 14.20 23.83 2.86
C ILE A 112 15.20 23.07 3.72
N LEU A 113 15.38 21.77 3.48
CA LEU A 113 16.11 20.93 4.41
C LEU A 113 17.61 21.24 4.49
N HIS A 114 18.23 21.68 3.39
CA HIS A 114 19.64 22.11 3.38
C HIS A 114 19.90 23.40 4.17
N LYS A 115 18.85 24.17 4.43
CA LYS A 115 18.90 25.43 5.19
C LYS A 115 18.52 25.24 6.66
N ILE A 116 18.05 24.06 7.05
CA ILE A 116 17.74 23.77 8.45
C ILE A 116 19.05 23.79 9.24
N ARG A 117 19.04 24.56 10.33
CA ARG A 117 20.11 24.55 11.31
C ARG A 117 19.86 23.39 12.26
N TRP A 118 20.50 22.28 11.98
CA TRP A 118 20.45 21.11 12.83
C TRP A 118 21.16 21.39 14.16
N PRO A 119 20.53 21.08 15.31
CA PRO A 119 21.17 21.26 16.61
C PRO A 119 22.34 20.30 16.78
N THR A 120 23.43 20.74 17.42
CA THR A 120 24.64 19.92 17.66
C THR A 120 24.35 18.65 18.47
N GLN A 121 23.29 18.66 19.27
CA GLN A 121 22.83 17.54 20.09
C GLN A 121 21.51 16.96 19.55
N CYS A 122 21.35 16.88 18.24
CA CYS A 122 20.15 16.33 17.61
C CYS A 122 19.92 14.88 18.02
N ARG A 123 18.81 14.60 18.73
CA ARG A 123 18.46 13.26 19.28
C ARG A 123 17.61 12.40 18.35
N LEU A 124 17.44 12.84 17.10
CA LEU A 124 16.66 12.14 16.09
C LEU A 124 17.30 10.78 15.78
N ILE A 125 16.45 9.76 15.83
CA ILE A 125 16.79 8.37 15.54
C ILE A 125 16.18 7.97 14.20
N HIS A 126 15.04 8.54 13.85
CA HIS A 126 14.30 8.22 12.64
C HIS A 126 13.92 9.50 11.89
N VAL A 127 14.38 9.63 10.65
CA VAL A 127 14.10 10.78 9.78
C VAL A 127 13.47 10.31 8.49
N ILE A 128 12.33 10.89 8.13
CA ILE A 128 11.66 10.71 6.85
C ILE A 128 11.62 12.05 6.12
N ILE A 129 12.05 12.06 4.87
CA ILE A 129 12.09 13.23 4.02
C ILE A 129 11.28 12.93 2.76
N GLY A 130 10.45 13.90 2.33
CA GLY A 130 9.73 13.87 1.07
C GLY A 130 10.67 13.99 -0.12
N HIS A 131 10.87 15.23 -0.60
CA HIS A 131 11.71 15.54 -1.74
C HIS A 131 13.09 16.04 -1.30
N TYR A 132 14.16 15.52 -1.90
CA TYR A 132 15.52 15.85 -1.45
C TYR A 132 16.56 15.82 -2.56
N ASN A 133 17.51 16.75 -2.50
CA ASN A 133 18.64 16.77 -3.42
C ASN A 133 19.75 15.82 -2.92
N PHE A 134 20.11 14.85 -3.73
CA PHE A 134 21.13 13.85 -3.43
C PHE A 134 22.46 14.48 -2.97
N ASN A 135 22.87 15.59 -3.58
CA ASN A 135 24.16 16.25 -3.33
C ASN A 135 24.27 16.82 -1.91
N VAL A 136 23.15 17.06 -1.24
CA VAL A 136 23.11 17.62 0.11
C VAL A 136 23.04 16.52 1.18
N LEU A 137 22.73 15.27 0.78
CA LEU A 137 22.37 14.20 1.71
C LEU A 137 23.44 13.97 2.75
N CYS A 138 24.69 13.82 2.30
CA CYS A 138 25.84 13.67 3.17
C CYS A 138 25.94 14.81 4.19
N SER A 139 25.87 16.06 3.74
CA SER A 139 26.02 17.23 4.63
C SER A 139 24.95 17.27 5.73
N THR A 140 23.74 16.81 5.45
CA THR A 140 22.66 16.76 6.46
C THR A 140 22.86 15.62 7.44
N ILE A 141 23.29 14.44 6.99
CA ILE A 141 23.41 13.28 7.89
C ILE A 141 24.52 13.49 8.94
N VAL A 142 25.57 14.25 8.64
CA VAL A 142 26.64 14.59 9.62
C VAL A 142 26.09 15.30 10.85
N HIS A 143 25.00 16.03 10.72
CA HIS A 143 24.37 16.72 11.84
C HIS A 143 23.42 15.84 12.67
N LEU A 144 23.31 14.55 12.34
CA LEU A 144 22.38 13.61 12.96
C LEU A 144 23.14 12.42 13.58
N PRO A 145 23.90 12.65 14.67
CA PRO A 145 24.83 11.65 15.20
C PRO A 145 24.14 10.39 15.75
N TYR A 146 22.87 10.45 16.14
CA TYR A 146 22.12 9.30 16.66
C TYR A 146 21.17 8.67 15.63
N LEU A 147 21.25 9.08 14.36
CA LEU A 147 20.35 8.59 13.32
C LEU A 147 20.55 7.10 13.09
N GLN A 148 19.48 6.33 13.22
CA GLN A 148 19.46 4.89 12.92
C GLN A 148 18.71 4.58 11.64
N THR A 149 17.66 5.35 11.32
CA THR A 149 16.83 5.15 10.13
C THR A 149 16.66 6.45 9.36
N LEU A 150 16.99 6.39 8.07
CA LEU A 150 16.73 7.47 7.12
C LEU A 150 15.87 6.94 5.97
N VAL A 151 14.77 7.64 5.68
CA VAL A 151 13.90 7.38 4.54
C VAL A 151 13.79 8.64 3.71
N VAL A 152 14.12 8.57 2.42
CA VAL A 152 13.94 9.67 1.47
C VAL A 152 12.98 9.19 0.38
N LYS A 153 11.77 9.76 0.37
CA LYS A 153 10.65 9.33 -0.48
C LYS A 153 10.78 9.74 -1.93
N ASP A 154 11.58 10.76 -2.22
CA ASP A 154 11.91 11.22 -3.55
C ASP A 154 13.28 11.91 -3.50
N ILE A 155 14.30 11.26 -4.03
CA ILE A 155 15.66 11.79 -4.14
C ILE A 155 16.00 12.04 -5.60
N PHE A 156 16.52 13.23 -5.91
CA PHE A 156 16.89 13.62 -7.27
C PHE A 156 18.26 14.30 -7.28
N SER A 157 18.91 14.32 -8.44
CA SER A 157 20.14 15.06 -8.67
C SER A 157 19.91 16.17 -9.70
N VAL A 158 20.15 17.43 -9.31
CA VAL A 158 19.94 18.61 -10.19
C VAL A 158 21.12 18.80 -11.16
N THR A 159 22.29 18.31 -10.79
CA THR A 159 23.51 18.45 -11.57
C THR A 159 24.26 17.13 -11.51
N PRO A 160 24.73 16.57 -12.66
CA PRO A 160 25.66 15.45 -12.62
C PRO A 160 26.81 15.88 -11.72
N VAL A 161 27.10 15.08 -10.70
CA VAL A 161 28.08 15.41 -9.68
C VAL A 161 29.41 15.62 -10.41
N VAL A 162 29.81 16.88 -10.60
CA VAL A 162 31.21 17.21 -10.81
C VAL A 162 31.87 16.71 -9.55
N THR A 163 32.55 15.57 -9.67
CA THR A 163 33.22 14.81 -8.62
C THR A 163 33.47 15.70 -7.43
N VAL A 164 32.59 15.65 -6.41
CA VAL A 164 32.80 16.45 -5.21
C VAL A 164 34.18 16.04 -4.76
N ASP A 165 35.12 17.00 -4.79
CA ASP A 165 36.46 16.80 -4.28
C ASP A 165 36.30 16.06 -2.96
N ARG A 166 36.87 14.85 -2.94
CA ARG A 166 36.59 13.79 -1.97
C ARG A 166 36.36 14.42 -0.60
N TYR A 167 35.23 14.09 0.01
CA TYR A 167 34.91 14.45 1.39
C TYR A 167 35.90 13.79 2.36
N ASP A 168 37.17 14.18 2.27
CA ASP A 168 38.26 13.76 3.13
C ASP A 168 37.98 14.36 4.51
N GLY A 169 37.50 13.51 5.43
CA GLY A 169 37.13 13.92 6.79
C GLY A 169 35.65 13.78 7.15
N PHE A 170 34.82 13.15 6.31
CA PHE A 170 33.47 12.81 6.73
C PHE A 170 33.51 11.81 7.90
N PRO A 171 32.90 12.13 9.06
CA PRO A 171 32.84 11.19 10.17
C PRO A 171 32.03 9.97 9.73
N GLN A 172 32.56 8.76 9.99
CA GLN A 172 31.80 7.54 9.76
C GLN A 172 30.52 7.60 10.59
N LEU A 173 29.39 7.40 9.92
CA LEU A 173 28.08 7.46 10.55
C LEU A 173 27.78 6.10 11.19
N SER A 174 28.39 5.86 12.34
CA SER A 174 28.40 4.57 13.04
C SER A 174 27.06 4.11 13.59
N HIS A 175 26.02 4.95 13.55
CA HIS A 175 24.72 4.63 14.11
C HIS A 175 23.65 4.32 13.06
N LEU A 176 23.87 4.67 11.78
CA LEU A 176 22.86 4.47 10.74
C LEU A 176 22.82 2.98 10.36
N THR A 177 21.68 2.33 10.59
CA THR A 177 21.49 0.89 10.31
C THR A 177 20.49 0.64 9.19
N SER A 178 19.59 1.58 8.91
CA SER A 178 18.58 1.46 7.85
C SER A 178 18.53 2.71 6.97
N LEU A 179 18.67 2.51 5.66
CA LEU A 179 18.57 3.56 4.65
C LEU A 179 17.56 3.14 3.58
N SER A 180 16.59 4.00 3.30
CA SER A 180 15.64 3.83 2.19
C SER A 180 15.68 5.07 1.31
N LEU A 181 15.97 4.88 0.02
CA LEU A 181 16.02 5.92 -0.99
C LEU A 181 15.07 5.55 -2.12
N ASN A 182 14.10 6.42 -2.40
CA ASN A 182 13.28 6.32 -3.61
C ASN A 182 13.77 7.37 -4.62
N MET A 183 14.48 6.87 -5.62
CA MET A 183 15.25 7.62 -6.58
C MET A 183 14.36 8.05 -7.74
N SER A 184 14.27 9.35 -7.90
CA SER A 184 13.84 10.01 -9.12
C SER A 184 15.06 10.28 -10.00
N CYS A 185 14.82 10.51 -11.28
CA CYS A 185 15.81 10.55 -12.37
C CYS A 185 17.25 11.05 -12.06
N ASN A 186 18.22 10.53 -12.83
CA ASN A 186 19.62 10.97 -12.95
C ASN A 186 20.57 10.67 -11.78
N ILE A 187 20.26 9.71 -10.90
CA ILE A 187 21.22 9.23 -9.89
C ILE A 187 22.08 8.13 -10.51
N LEU A 188 23.41 8.31 -10.48
CA LEU A 188 24.37 7.33 -10.96
C LEU A 188 24.77 6.38 -9.84
N MET A 189 25.26 5.19 -10.20
CA MET A 189 25.80 4.21 -9.24
C MET A 189 26.95 4.84 -8.43
N ALA A 190 27.81 5.63 -9.08
CA ALA A 190 28.93 6.30 -8.39
C ALA A 190 28.46 7.24 -7.27
N ASP A 191 27.31 7.90 -7.45
CA ASP A 191 26.74 8.79 -6.44
C ASP A 191 26.29 7.98 -5.22
N ILE A 192 25.60 6.85 -5.47
CA ILE A 192 25.14 5.92 -4.44
C ILE A 192 26.33 5.30 -3.70
N GLU A 193 27.34 4.82 -4.42
CA GLU A 193 28.56 4.26 -3.84
C GLU A 193 29.28 5.28 -2.94
N SER A 194 29.35 6.54 -3.38
CA SER A 194 29.93 7.63 -2.59
C SER A 194 29.23 7.78 -1.24
N VAL A 195 27.90 7.89 -1.22
CA VAL A 195 27.12 8.02 0.03
C VAL A 195 27.26 6.77 0.91
N LEU A 196 27.06 5.59 0.31
CA LEU A 196 27.07 4.32 1.05
C LEU A 196 28.45 3.99 1.63
N SER A 197 29.54 4.50 1.05
CA SER A 197 30.90 4.28 1.55
C SER A 197 31.12 4.86 2.97
N PHE A 198 30.30 5.81 3.40
CA PHE A 198 30.33 6.40 4.74
C PHE A 198 29.43 5.67 5.76
N LEU A 199 28.73 4.62 5.34
CA LEU A 199 27.71 3.92 6.11
C LEU A 199 28.06 2.43 6.36
N PRO A 200 29.24 2.10 6.92
CA PRO A 200 29.66 0.71 7.08
C PRO A 200 28.77 -0.11 8.04
N THR A 201 28.01 0.55 8.90
CA THR A 201 27.11 -0.07 9.89
C THR A 201 25.72 -0.42 9.35
N LEU A 202 25.48 -0.16 8.07
CA LEU A 202 24.17 -0.36 7.45
C LEU A 202 23.81 -1.85 7.42
N THR A 203 22.70 -2.21 8.08
CA THR A 203 22.16 -3.57 8.10
C THR A 203 21.02 -3.76 7.09
N HIS A 204 20.36 -2.67 6.71
CA HIS A 204 19.24 -2.63 5.77
C HIS A 204 19.40 -1.48 4.76
N LEU A 205 19.36 -1.82 3.48
CA LEU A 205 19.38 -0.88 2.37
C LEU A 205 18.15 -1.12 1.48
N GLN A 206 17.38 -0.07 1.21
CA GLN A 206 16.27 -0.10 0.27
C GLN A 206 16.48 0.96 -0.82
N LEU A 207 16.48 0.55 -2.08
CA LEU A 207 16.67 1.44 -3.24
C LEU A 207 15.54 1.24 -4.25
N MET A 208 14.61 2.20 -4.30
CA MET A 208 13.49 2.16 -5.22
C MET A 208 13.75 3.15 -6.35
N SER A 209 13.37 2.80 -7.57
CA SER A 209 13.34 3.71 -8.70
C SER A 209 11.93 3.70 -9.28
N GLU A 210 11.36 4.88 -9.41
CA GLU A 210 10.09 5.08 -10.12
C GLU A 210 10.33 5.52 -11.57
N ASP A 211 11.47 6.18 -11.79
CA ASP A 211 11.83 6.79 -13.06
C ASP A 211 12.88 6.02 -13.85
N ARG A 212 13.14 6.54 -15.06
CA ARG A 212 14.10 6.04 -16.04
C ARG A 212 15.53 6.21 -15.50
N LEU A 213 16.15 5.13 -15.07
CA LEU A 213 17.58 5.15 -14.74
C LEU A 213 18.42 5.06 -16.02
N LEU A 214 19.47 5.88 -16.07
CA LEU A 214 20.42 5.92 -17.18
C LEU A 214 21.65 5.05 -16.91
N ASP A 215 22.05 4.85 -15.65
CA ASP A 215 23.27 4.12 -15.30
C ASP A 215 23.05 2.60 -15.38
N THR A 216 23.75 1.97 -16.31
CA THR A 216 23.71 0.52 -16.52
C THR A 216 24.32 -0.28 -15.39
N ARG A 217 25.21 0.33 -14.60
CA ARG A 217 25.88 -0.34 -13.47
C ARG A 217 24.91 -0.72 -12.35
N LEU A 218 23.77 -0.03 -12.24
CA LEU A 218 22.71 -0.39 -11.30
C LEU A 218 22.11 -1.78 -11.59
N PHE A 219 22.20 -2.24 -12.83
CA PHE A 219 21.74 -3.56 -13.28
C PHE A 219 22.87 -4.61 -13.29
N ASN A 220 24.05 -4.30 -12.77
CA ASN A 220 25.18 -5.22 -12.73
C ASN A 220 25.38 -5.76 -11.31
N GLY A 221 24.99 -7.03 -11.10
CA GLY A 221 25.11 -7.73 -9.83
C GLY A 221 26.54 -7.89 -9.33
N SER A 222 27.53 -7.98 -10.24
CA SER A 222 28.94 -8.04 -9.84
C SER A 222 29.46 -6.71 -9.29
N CYS A 223 28.96 -5.58 -9.81
CA CYS A 223 29.27 -4.26 -9.25
C CYS A 223 28.73 -4.15 -7.82
N TRP A 224 27.47 -4.50 -7.62
CA TRP A 224 26.85 -4.53 -6.29
C TRP A 224 27.53 -5.49 -5.33
N GLU A 225 27.87 -6.71 -5.77
CA GLU A 225 28.58 -7.69 -4.95
C GLU A 225 29.92 -7.14 -4.44
N ASN A 226 30.76 -6.67 -5.35
CA ASN A 226 32.08 -6.11 -5.01
C ASN A 226 31.94 -4.94 -4.03
N PHE A 227 30.99 -4.05 -4.30
CA PHE A 227 30.76 -2.89 -3.44
C PHE A 227 30.28 -3.30 -2.04
N ILE A 228 29.28 -4.18 -1.95
CA ILE A 228 28.70 -4.61 -0.67
C ILE A 228 29.74 -5.35 0.17
N GLN A 229 30.52 -6.25 -0.43
CA GLN A 229 31.59 -6.96 0.27
C GLN A 229 32.65 -5.99 0.81
N ALA A 230 33.03 -4.98 0.03
CA ALA A 230 34.10 -4.05 0.40
C ALA A 230 33.65 -2.96 1.39
N LYS A 231 32.40 -2.48 1.29
CA LYS A 231 31.94 -1.25 1.97
C LYS A 231 30.78 -1.45 2.93
N LEU A 232 29.98 -2.49 2.75
CA LEU A 232 28.77 -2.74 3.55
C LEU A 232 28.77 -4.17 4.16
N PRO A 233 29.78 -4.52 4.97
CA PRO A 233 29.96 -5.89 5.46
C PRO A 233 28.80 -6.35 6.35
N LEU A 234 28.11 -5.44 7.05
CA LEU A 234 26.98 -5.74 7.93
C LEU A 234 25.63 -5.81 7.22
N LEU A 235 25.58 -5.58 5.90
CA LEU A 235 24.33 -5.52 5.15
C LEU A 235 23.66 -6.91 5.11
N SER A 236 22.59 -7.07 5.88
CA SER A 236 21.81 -8.30 5.98
C SER A 236 20.62 -8.32 5.03
N LYS A 237 20.10 -7.14 4.70
CA LYS A 237 18.90 -6.99 3.89
C LYS A 237 19.11 -5.92 2.82
N PHE A 238 19.01 -6.32 1.55
CA PHE A 238 19.07 -5.42 0.41
C PHE A 238 17.80 -5.55 -0.40
N GLU A 239 17.00 -4.50 -0.39
CA GLU A 239 15.76 -4.39 -1.15
C GLU A 239 15.92 -3.39 -2.27
N PHE A 240 15.50 -3.73 -3.48
CA PHE A 240 15.52 -2.76 -4.56
C PHE A 240 14.52 -3.04 -5.67
N CYS A 241 14.21 -1.99 -6.43
CA CYS A 241 13.45 -2.04 -7.66
C CYS A 241 14.01 -0.99 -8.63
N PHE A 242 14.68 -1.45 -9.68
CA PHE A 242 15.27 -0.62 -10.72
C PHE A 242 14.48 -0.74 -12.02
N ILE A 243 14.19 0.40 -12.63
CA ILE A 243 13.46 0.50 -13.89
C ILE A 243 14.35 1.20 -14.91
N ARG A 244 14.55 0.57 -16.08
CA ARG A 244 15.29 1.14 -17.20
C ARG A 244 14.48 1.06 -18.46
N ILE A 245 14.50 2.10 -19.28
CA ILE A 245 13.94 2.03 -20.63
C ILE A 245 14.97 1.44 -21.58
N ALA A 246 14.54 0.41 -22.31
CA ALA A 246 15.23 -0.13 -23.46
C ALA A 246 15.10 0.89 -24.61
N ILE A 247 15.91 1.95 -24.56
CA ILE A 247 16.11 2.80 -25.74
C ILE A 247 16.85 1.94 -26.78
N THR A 248 16.75 2.30 -28.07
CA THR A 248 17.51 1.71 -29.19
C THR A 248 19.02 1.99 -29.08
N ASP A 249 19.58 1.70 -27.91
CA ASP A 249 21.00 1.76 -27.62
C ASP A 249 21.62 0.46 -28.17
N PRO A 250 22.63 0.53 -29.06
CA PRO A 250 23.30 -0.64 -29.60
C PRO A 250 23.93 -1.54 -28.52
N ASP A 251 24.23 -1.02 -27.33
CA ASP A 251 24.71 -1.78 -26.16
C ASP A 251 23.56 -2.39 -25.33
N CYS A 252 22.50 -2.83 -26.01
CA CYS A 252 21.28 -3.31 -25.37
C CYS A 252 21.59 -4.46 -24.39
N ILE A 253 21.52 -4.14 -23.09
CA ILE A 253 21.71 -5.11 -22.02
C ILE A 253 20.55 -6.10 -22.11
N THR A 254 20.87 -7.35 -22.44
CA THR A 254 19.88 -8.42 -22.48
C THR A 254 19.46 -8.79 -21.06
N VAL A 255 18.22 -9.23 -20.88
CA VAL A 255 17.71 -9.73 -19.58
C VAL A 255 18.62 -10.82 -19.02
N GLU A 256 19.13 -11.71 -19.89
CA GLU A 256 20.04 -12.78 -19.48
C GLU A 256 21.38 -12.23 -19.00
N SER A 257 21.95 -11.19 -19.64
CA SER A 257 23.19 -10.56 -19.16
C SER A 257 23.02 -9.89 -17.80
N VAL A 258 21.88 -9.23 -17.53
CA VAL A 258 21.54 -8.70 -16.20
C VAL A 258 21.54 -9.85 -15.21
N ILE A 259 20.73 -10.88 -15.46
CA ILE A 259 20.54 -11.99 -14.52
C ILE A 259 21.84 -12.76 -14.28
N ALA A 260 22.64 -13.00 -15.31
CA ALA A 260 23.92 -13.68 -15.22
C ALA A 260 24.85 -12.99 -14.19
N SER A 261 24.84 -11.66 -14.12
CA SER A 261 25.65 -10.91 -13.14
C SER A 261 25.21 -11.10 -11.68
N PHE A 262 24.01 -11.62 -11.44
CA PHE A 262 23.49 -11.96 -10.11
C PHE A 262 23.53 -13.47 -9.81
N ARG A 263 24.10 -14.31 -10.70
CA ARG A 263 24.21 -15.78 -10.50
C ARG A 263 25.45 -16.22 -9.73
N THR A 264 26.08 -15.34 -8.97
CA THR A 264 27.28 -15.68 -8.19
C THR A 264 26.89 -16.35 -6.87
N PRO A 265 27.81 -17.11 -6.23
CA PRO A 265 27.58 -17.69 -4.90
C PRO A 265 27.21 -16.65 -3.85
N PHE A 266 27.70 -15.42 -3.99
CA PHE A 266 27.35 -14.33 -3.08
C PHE A 266 25.84 -14.08 -3.02
N TRP A 267 25.17 -13.96 -4.17
CA TRP A 267 23.74 -13.72 -4.23
C TRP A 267 22.93 -14.95 -3.82
N LEU A 268 23.30 -16.12 -4.34
CA LEU A 268 22.49 -17.34 -4.25
C LEU A 268 22.68 -18.11 -2.94
N GLU A 269 23.90 -18.20 -2.44
CA GLU A 269 24.25 -19.08 -1.33
C GLU A 269 24.52 -18.30 -0.03
N ILE A 270 25.29 -17.21 -0.14
CA ILE A 270 25.73 -16.40 1.01
C ILE A 270 24.62 -15.48 1.49
N LYS A 271 24.15 -14.57 0.62
CA LYS A 271 23.10 -13.60 0.96
C LYS A 271 21.69 -14.16 0.79
N ARG A 272 21.53 -15.12 -0.13
CA ARG A 272 20.23 -15.72 -0.50
C ARG A 272 19.19 -14.67 -0.86
N TRP A 273 19.64 -13.56 -1.47
CA TRP A 273 18.76 -12.51 -1.96
C TRP A 273 18.26 -12.93 -3.33
N ILE A 274 16.96 -13.21 -3.42
CA ILE A 274 16.34 -13.67 -4.66
C ILE A 274 15.97 -12.45 -5.49
N LEU A 275 16.25 -12.50 -6.79
CA LEU A 275 15.99 -11.39 -7.70
C LEU A 275 15.19 -11.86 -8.90
N LYS A 276 14.37 -10.96 -9.43
CA LYS A 276 13.67 -11.14 -10.69
C LYS A 276 13.99 -10.00 -11.63
N CYS A 277 14.21 -10.36 -12.89
CA CYS A 277 14.27 -9.41 -13.98
C CYS A 277 13.17 -9.76 -14.97
N HIS A 278 12.46 -8.75 -15.45
CA HIS A 278 11.54 -8.92 -16.55
C HIS A 278 11.54 -7.75 -17.51
N TYR A 279 11.17 -8.06 -18.73
CA TYR A 279 10.98 -7.10 -19.80
C TYR A 279 9.48 -6.81 -19.95
N GLU A 280 9.11 -5.54 -19.93
CA GLU A 280 7.78 -5.04 -20.22
C GLU A 280 7.82 -4.42 -21.62
N TYR A 281 7.14 -5.05 -22.56
CA TYR A 281 7.02 -4.53 -23.92
C TYR A 281 5.93 -3.44 -23.96
N ASP A 282 6.36 -2.19 -24.03
CA ASP A 282 5.55 -1.06 -24.45
C ASP A 282 6.02 -0.66 -25.86
N LYS A 283 5.08 -0.45 -26.78
CA LYS A 283 5.34 -0.11 -28.18
C LYS A 283 6.25 1.12 -28.33
N TYR A 284 6.18 2.05 -27.38
CA TYR A 284 6.95 3.30 -27.42
C TYR A 284 8.14 3.31 -26.46
N TYR A 285 8.03 2.61 -25.33
CA TYR A 285 9.01 2.69 -24.25
C TYR A 285 9.20 1.33 -23.55
N PRO A 286 9.81 0.35 -24.21
CA PRO A 286 10.04 -0.94 -23.57
C PRO A 286 10.87 -0.76 -22.30
N LYS A 287 10.54 -1.50 -21.24
CA LYS A 287 11.16 -1.35 -19.91
C LYS A 287 11.76 -2.65 -19.41
N TYR A 288 12.90 -2.55 -18.74
CA TYR A 288 13.44 -3.60 -17.88
C TYR A 288 13.14 -3.25 -16.44
N HIS A 289 12.62 -4.23 -15.72
CA HIS A 289 12.36 -4.15 -14.29
C HIS A 289 13.21 -5.21 -13.59
N LEU A 290 14.13 -4.77 -12.75
CA LEU A 290 14.97 -5.63 -11.92
C LEU A 290 14.65 -5.35 -10.45
N TYR A 291 14.36 -6.38 -9.67
CA TYR A 291 14.01 -6.20 -8.26
C TYR A 291 14.34 -7.42 -7.41
N SER A 292 14.54 -7.17 -6.10
CA SER A 292 14.73 -8.19 -5.07
C SER A 292 13.41 -8.74 -4.52
N ILE A 293 13.42 -9.90 -3.88
CA ILE A 293 12.24 -10.50 -3.22
C ILE A 293 12.55 -10.78 -1.73
N PRO A 294 11.62 -10.42 -0.82
CA PRO A 294 10.37 -9.70 -1.06
C PRO A 294 10.62 -8.24 -1.48
N ILE A 295 9.78 -7.71 -2.37
CA ILE A 295 9.67 -6.26 -2.56
C ILE A 295 8.64 -5.78 -1.53
N ILE A 296 9.01 -4.89 -0.62
CA ILE A 296 8.02 -4.16 0.20
C ILE A 296 7.46 -3.02 -0.66
N ARG A 297 6.70 -3.36 -1.69
CA ARG A 297 5.71 -2.45 -2.29
C ARG A 297 4.35 -3.00 -1.88
N ASP A 298 3.58 -2.21 -1.14
CA ASP A 298 2.24 -2.59 -0.68
C ASP A 298 1.31 -2.95 -1.87
N ASN A 299 1.61 -2.44 -3.07
CA ASN A 299 0.96 -2.75 -4.33
C ASN A 299 2.02 -3.00 -5.43
N PHE A 300 2.53 -4.23 -5.55
CA PHE A 300 3.24 -4.65 -6.76
C PHE A 300 2.27 -5.43 -7.65
N ASP A 301 1.79 -4.80 -8.71
CA ASP A 301 1.03 -5.49 -9.75
C ASP A 301 2.00 -6.39 -10.51
N TYR A 302 1.77 -7.70 -10.45
CA TYR A 302 2.56 -8.67 -11.21
C TYR A 302 2.05 -8.68 -12.65
N PRO A 303 2.77 -8.11 -13.64
CA PRO A 303 2.32 -8.21 -15.02
C PRO A 303 2.37 -9.66 -15.48
N GLY A 304 1.33 -10.11 -16.17
CA GLY A 304 1.22 -11.48 -16.66
C GLY A 304 2.14 -11.76 -17.84
N GLN A 305 2.34 -13.06 -18.10
CA GLN A 305 3.39 -13.60 -18.96
C GLN A 305 3.37 -13.16 -20.43
N ARG A 306 2.34 -12.48 -20.93
CA ARG A 306 2.15 -12.27 -22.37
C ARG A 306 3.16 -11.33 -23.04
N SER A 307 3.97 -10.59 -22.27
CA SER A 307 5.05 -9.74 -22.80
C SER A 307 6.39 -9.93 -22.09
N MET A 308 6.49 -10.88 -21.15
CA MET A 308 7.68 -11.05 -20.30
C MET A 308 8.56 -12.20 -20.77
N ILE A 309 9.80 -11.88 -21.11
CA ILE A 309 10.91 -12.83 -20.98
C ILE A 309 11.34 -12.78 -19.50
N ARG A 310 11.22 -13.92 -18.80
CA ARG A 310 11.52 -14.05 -17.37
C ARG A 310 12.83 -14.80 -17.19
N HIS A 311 13.75 -14.22 -16.44
CA HIS A 311 14.95 -14.92 -15.99
C HIS A 311 15.12 -14.67 -14.49
N SER A 312 15.42 -15.73 -13.74
CA SER A 312 15.76 -15.69 -12.32
C SER A 312 17.25 -15.99 -12.17
N ALA A 313 17.86 -15.40 -11.13
CA ALA A 313 19.24 -15.70 -10.76
C ALA A 313 19.39 -17.15 -10.28
N SER A 314 18.36 -17.76 -9.68
CA SER A 314 18.39 -19.17 -9.34
C SER A 314 18.11 -20.04 -10.57
N ASN A 315 19.09 -20.83 -10.99
CA ASN A 315 18.78 -22.02 -11.77
C ASN A 315 18.05 -22.98 -10.84
N THR A 316 16.91 -23.54 -11.29
CA THR A 316 16.10 -24.60 -10.70
C THR A 316 14.82 -24.20 -9.94
N THR A 317 13.82 -24.98 -10.29
CA THR A 317 12.43 -25.13 -9.82
C THR A 317 12.26 -25.31 -8.31
N ASP A 318 13.34 -25.57 -7.55
CA ASP A 318 13.26 -25.94 -6.14
C ASP A 318 13.15 -24.72 -5.19
N ASN A 319 13.80 -23.61 -5.52
CA ASN A 319 13.62 -22.35 -4.79
C ASN A 319 12.31 -21.64 -5.16
N ASP A 320 11.86 -21.81 -6.41
CA ASP A 320 10.51 -21.42 -6.80
C ASP A 320 9.47 -22.21 -6.00
N ALA A 321 9.65 -23.52 -5.78
CA ALA A 321 8.76 -24.33 -4.95
C ALA A 321 8.66 -23.82 -3.51
N ALA A 322 9.76 -23.40 -2.88
CA ALA A 322 9.73 -22.82 -1.53
C ALA A 322 9.00 -21.45 -1.48
N LEU A 323 9.17 -20.61 -2.49
CA LEU A 323 8.46 -19.32 -2.62
C LEU A 323 6.96 -19.51 -2.92
N ILE A 324 6.65 -20.47 -3.78
CA ILE A 324 5.31 -20.95 -4.17
C ILE A 324 4.54 -21.44 -2.94
N VAL A 325 5.23 -22.20 -2.07
CA VAL A 325 4.67 -22.70 -0.81
C VAL A 325 4.40 -21.56 0.17
N ASN A 326 5.12 -20.44 0.13
CA ASN A 326 4.89 -19.33 1.07
C ASN A 326 3.88 -18.28 0.58
N ALA A 327 3.36 -18.39 -0.64
CA ALA A 327 2.39 -17.45 -1.19
C ALA A 327 0.99 -17.69 -0.60
N HIS A 328 0.52 -16.76 0.23
CA HIS A 328 -0.85 -16.81 0.79
C HIS A 328 -1.86 -15.97 0.00
N ARG A 329 -1.39 -14.97 -0.75
CA ARG A 329 -2.23 -14.08 -1.57
C ARG A 329 -1.78 -14.14 -3.02
N LEU A 330 -2.73 -14.33 -3.92
CA LEU A 330 -2.46 -14.36 -5.36
C LEU A 330 -3.44 -13.46 -6.11
N THR A 331 -2.92 -12.59 -6.98
CA THR A 331 -3.73 -11.81 -7.92
C THR A 331 -3.51 -12.36 -9.32
N VAL A 332 -4.60 -12.64 -10.03
CA VAL A 332 -4.63 -13.23 -11.37
C VAL A 332 -5.43 -12.32 -12.29
N ASP A 333 -4.83 -11.87 -13.38
CA ASP A 333 -5.54 -11.15 -14.44
C ASP A 333 -5.91 -12.13 -15.57
N LEU A 334 -7.21 -12.26 -15.82
CA LEU A 334 -7.74 -13.19 -16.82
C LEU A 334 -7.33 -12.81 -18.24
N SER A 335 -7.24 -11.51 -18.55
CA SER A 335 -6.79 -11.09 -19.88
C SER A 335 -5.37 -11.56 -20.16
N GLN A 336 -4.58 -11.89 -19.15
CA GLN A 336 -3.22 -12.36 -19.32
C GLN A 336 -3.12 -13.88 -19.43
N ILE A 337 -4.00 -14.64 -18.79
CA ILE A 337 -4.03 -16.11 -18.89
C ILE A 337 -4.63 -16.58 -20.21
N MET A 338 -5.65 -15.88 -20.72
CA MET A 338 -6.61 -16.47 -21.67
C MET A 338 -6.16 -16.67 -23.13
N GLY A 339 -5.01 -16.18 -23.56
CA GLY A 339 -4.54 -16.43 -24.92
C GLY A 339 -3.12 -16.94 -24.98
N GLN A 340 -2.77 -17.71 -23.96
CA GLN A 340 -1.75 -18.74 -24.09
C GLN A 340 -2.47 -20.08 -24.24
N ALA A 341 -2.33 -20.73 -25.39
CA ALA A 341 -2.75 -22.12 -25.54
C ALA A 341 -1.81 -22.97 -24.68
N ILE A 342 -2.27 -23.43 -23.52
CA ILE A 342 -1.50 -24.42 -22.76
C ILE A 342 -1.54 -25.72 -23.56
N PRO A 343 -0.39 -26.31 -23.95
CA PRO A 343 -0.39 -27.56 -24.69
C PRO A 343 -1.13 -28.63 -23.87
N ASP A 344 -2.20 -29.20 -24.44
CA ASP A 344 -3.02 -30.24 -23.80
C ASP A 344 -2.25 -31.55 -23.49
N LYS A 345 -0.95 -31.62 -23.81
CA LYS A 345 -0.10 -32.81 -23.69
C LYS A 345 0.66 -32.96 -22.36
N ALA A 346 0.47 -32.09 -21.37
CA ALA A 346 1.11 -32.25 -20.06
C ALA A 346 0.37 -33.29 -19.18
N ASN A 347 0.47 -34.58 -19.54
CA ASN A 347 -0.02 -35.72 -18.75
C ASN A 347 0.96 -36.14 -17.64
N ALA A 348 1.54 -35.16 -16.92
CA ALA A 348 2.42 -35.43 -15.79
C ALA A 348 1.86 -34.73 -14.54
N THR A 349 1.89 -35.45 -13.43
CA THR A 349 1.64 -35.03 -12.05
C THR A 349 2.49 -33.82 -11.67
N MET A 350 2.17 -32.64 -12.21
CA MET A 350 2.78 -31.40 -11.74
C MET A 350 2.15 -31.04 -10.38
N PRO A 351 2.97 -30.87 -9.32
CA PRO A 351 2.48 -30.33 -8.06
C PRO A 351 1.87 -28.93 -8.30
N TYR A 352 0.81 -28.59 -7.56
CA TYR A 352 0.16 -27.28 -7.66
C TYR A 352 1.19 -26.16 -7.51
N LEU A 353 1.16 -25.17 -8.41
CA LEU A 353 2.10 -24.05 -8.44
C LEU A 353 1.96 -23.08 -7.27
N PHE A 354 0.88 -23.11 -6.49
CA PHE A 354 0.73 -22.33 -5.25
C PHE A 354 -0.18 -23.08 -4.25
N PRO A 355 0.37 -23.97 -3.40
CA PRO A 355 -0.44 -24.83 -2.56
C PRO A 355 -1.06 -24.12 -1.36
N ASN A 356 -0.47 -23.02 -0.87
CA ASN A 356 -0.89 -22.36 0.38
C ASN A 356 -1.64 -21.04 0.18
N VAL A 357 -2.16 -20.80 -1.03
CA VAL A 357 -2.96 -19.59 -1.32
C VAL A 357 -4.30 -19.66 -0.59
N THR A 358 -4.51 -18.71 0.31
CA THR A 358 -5.75 -18.55 1.08
C THR A 358 -6.60 -17.37 0.57
N GLU A 359 -6.00 -16.41 -0.15
CA GLU A 359 -6.72 -15.31 -0.80
C GLU A 359 -6.40 -15.23 -2.30
N LEU A 360 -7.43 -15.19 -3.14
CA LEU A 360 -7.32 -15.10 -4.61
C LEU A 360 -8.08 -13.88 -5.11
N LYS A 361 -7.40 -12.98 -5.83
CA LYS A 361 -8.02 -11.89 -6.58
C LYS A 361 -8.01 -12.23 -8.07
N ILE A 362 -9.16 -12.19 -8.72
CA ILE A 362 -9.33 -12.42 -10.16
C ILE A 362 -9.79 -11.11 -10.81
N VAL A 363 -8.96 -10.53 -11.67
CA VAL A 363 -9.28 -9.34 -12.45
C VAL A 363 -9.77 -9.75 -13.83
N ILE A 364 -10.95 -9.25 -14.21
CA ILE A 364 -11.72 -9.73 -15.36
C ILE A 364 -11.93 -8.58 -16.34
N ASN A 365 -10.94 -8.41 -17.21
CA ASN A 365 -10.92 -7.33 -18.21
C ASN A 365 -11.69 -7.72 -19.49
N GLU A 366 -11.85 -9.02 -19.74
CA GLU A 366 -12.52 -9.59 -20.91
C GLU A 366 -13.69 -10.52 -20.52
N THR A 367 -14.21 -11.30 -21.46
CA THR A 367 -15.28 -12.27 -21.19
C THR A 367 -14.78 -13.43 -20.33
N TRP A 368 -15.64 -13.91 -19.43
CA TRP A 368 -15.33 -15.09 -18.62
C TRP A 368 -15.22 -16.35 -19.49
N SER A 369 -14.02 -16.95 -19.54
CA SER A 369 -13.78 -18.20 -20.28
C SER A 369 -14.32 -19.42 -19.54
N ALA A 370 -14.97 -20.32 -20.28
CA ALA A 370 -15.44 -21.62 -19.79
C ALA A 370 -14.30 -22.58 -19.36
N SER A 371 -13.04 -22.17 -19.52
CA SER A 371 -11.87 -22.97 -19.13
C SER A 371 -11.17 -22.43 -17.89
N LEU A 372 -11.59 -21.29 -17.33
CA LEU A 372 -10.86 -20.62 -16.25
C LEU A 372 -10.69 -21.53 -15.03
N VAL A 373 -11.76 -22.17 -14.58
CA VAL A 373 -11.69 -22.99 -13.36
C VAL A 373 -10.73 -24.17 -13.57
N LYS A 374 -10.72 -24.75 -14.79
CA LYS A 374 -9.76 -25.79 -15.17
C LYS A 374 -8.31 -25.28 -15.12
N HIS A 375 -8.05 -24.03 -15.49
CA HIS A 375 -6.74 -23.42 -15.39
C HIS A 375 -6.33 -23.12 -13.96
N LEU A 376 -7.22 -22.52 -13.16
CA LEU A 376 -6.97 -22.25 -11.75
C LEU A 376 -6.66 -23.53 -10.98
N TYR A 377 -7.38 -24.62 -11.26
CA TYR A 377 -7.12 -25.91 -10.64
C TYR A 377 -5.71 -26.47 -10.94
N LYS A 378 -5.08 -26.07 -12.05
CA LYS A 378 -3.68 -26.45 -12.34
C LYS A 378 -2.66 -25.59 -11.59
N ILE A 379 -3.06 -24.38 -11.18
CA ILE A 379 -2.15 -23.37 -10.63
C ILE A 379 -2.22 -23.35 -9.10
N ILE A 380 -3.41 -23.49 -8.50
CA ILE A 380 -3.61 -23.36 -7.06
C ILE A 380 -4.42 -24.52 -6.48
N THR A 381 -4.22 -24.79 -5.19
CA THR A 381 -5.08 -25.72 -4.43
C THR A 381 -6.35 -25.01 -3.99
N LEU A 382 -7.42 -25.10 -4.80
CA LEU A 382 -8.69 -24.42 -4.55
C LEU A 382 -9.31 -24.70 -3.17
N TRP A 383 -9.03 -25.87 -2.59
CA TRP A 383 -9.53 -26.23 -1.26
C TRP A 383 -8.96 -25.35 -0.14
N ASN A 384 -7.77 -24.75 -0.30
CA ASN A 384 -7.18 -23.90 0.74
C ASN A 384 -7.70 -22.45 0.70
N LEU A 385 -8.52 -22.12 -0.30
CA LEU A 385 -8.96 -20.76 -0.52
C LEU A 385 -10.03 -20.34 0.51
N GLU A 386 -9.74 -19.31 1.28
CA GLU A 386 -10.65 -18.74 2.29
C GLU A 386 -11.34 -17.46 1.79
N THR A 387 -10.65 -16.67 0.97
CA THR A 387 -11.16 -15.40 0.42
C THR A 387 -11.01 -15.35 -1.09
N LEU A 388 -12.10 -14.99 -1.77
CA LEU A 388 -12.12 -14.77 -3.22
C LEU A 388 -12.51 -13.33 -3.52
N TRP A 389 -11.71 -12.61 -4.30
CA TRP A 389 -12.01 -11.28 -4.81
C TRP A 389 -12.18 -11.34 -6.33
N LEU A 390 -13.34 -10.96 -6.82
CA LEU A 390 -13.62 -10.81 -8.25
C LEU A 390 -13.70 -9.32 -8.59
N ASP A 391 -12.91 -8.88 -9.57
CA ASP A 391 -12.89 -7.50 -10.05
C ASP A 391 -13.26 -7.44 -11.53
N PHE A 392 -14.48 -7.00 -11.82
CA PHE A 392 -15.05 -6.96 -13.16
C PHE A 392 -14.78 -5.60 -13.82
N GLN A 393 -13.94 -5.61 -14.87
CA GLN A 393 -13.57 -4.41 -15.63
C GLN A 393 -14.08 -4.44 -17.09
N CYS A 394 -14.72 -5.52 -17.52
CA CYS A 394 -15.27 -5.65 -18.88
C CYS A 394 -16.68 -5.02 -19.02
N GLU A 395 -17.04 -4.61 -20.25
CA GLU A 395 -18.37 -4.03 -20.55
C GLU A 395 -19.42 -5.05 -20.98
N ARG A 396 -18.98 -6.22 -21.47
CA ARG A 396 -19.86 -7.28 -21.97
C ARG A 396 -19.41 -8.61 -21.42
N MET A 397 -20.32 -9.34 -20.78
CA MET A 397 -20.06 -10.67 -20.25
C MET A 397 -21.25 -11.59 -20.51
N SER A 398 -20.96 -12.83 -20.91
CA SER A 398 -21.97 -13.90 -20.94
C SER A 398 -22.35 -14.28 -19.52
N THR A 399 -23.60 -14.00 -19.14
CA THR A 399 -24.14 -14.30 -17.81
C THR A 399 -24.17 -15.80 -17.54
N VAL A 400 -24.39 -16.60 -18.59
CA VAL A 400 -24.50 -18.05 -18.54
C VAL A 400 -23.15 -18.67 -18.18
N ASN A 401 -22.08 -18.30 -18.89
CA ASN A 401 -20.75 -18.84 -18.63
C ASN A 401 -20.23 -18.43 -17.25
N LEU A 402 -20.41 -17.16 -16.88
CA LEU A 402 -20.05 -16.68 -15.55
C LEU A 402 -20.76 -17.50 -14.46
N SER A 403 -22.07 -17.70 -14.59
CA SER A 403 -22.83 -18.41 -13.57
C SER A 403 -22.43 -19.88 -13.47
N ILE A 404 -22.22 -20.57 -14.60
CA ILE A 404 -21.81 -21.98 -14.61
C ILE A 404 -20.43 -22.13 -13.97
N GLU A 405 -19.43 -21.40 -14.45
CA GLU A 405 -18.06 -21.50 -13.97
C GLU A 405 -17.91 -21.04 -12.53
N MET A 406 -18.61 -19.98 -12.12
CA MET A 406 -18.58 -19.53 -10.73
C MET A 406 -19.16 -20.59 -9.79
N ASN A 407 -20.26 -21.24 -10.18
CA ASN A 407 -20.79 -22.36 -9.40
C ASN A 407 -19.79 -23.51 -9.32
N THR A 408 -19.08 -23.82 -10.41
CA THR A 408 -18.02 -24.83 -10.40
C THR A 408 -16.88 -24.43 -9.45
N LEU A 409 -16.42 -23.18 -9.52
CA LEU A 409 -15.36 -22.65 -8.66
C LEU A 409 -15.74 -22.74 -7.18
N LEU A 410 -16.94 -22.27 -6.81
CA LEU A 410 -17.42 -22.27 -5.43
C LEU A 410 -17.72 -23.68 -4.89
N LYS A 411 -18.03 -24.65 -5.76
CA LYS A 411 -18.12 -26.06 -5.35
C LYS A 411 -16.76 -26.66 -5.05
N LEU A 412 -15.75 -26.34 -5.86
CA LEU A 412 -14.38 -26.84 -5.69
C LEU A 412 -13.64 -26.17 -4.54
N ALA A 413 -13.94 -24.90 -4.27
CA ALA A 413 -13.33 -24.09 -3.21
C ALA A 413 -14.25 -23.97 -1.98
N SER A 414 -14.58 -25.12 -1.39
CA SER A 414 -15.56 -25.25 -0.29
C SER A 414 -15.20 -24.48 1.00
N ASN A 415 -13.93 -24.09 1.16
CA ASN A 415 -13.45 -23.34 2.32
C ASN A 415 -13.59 -21.81 2.18
N ILE A 416 -14.09 -21.30 1.05
CA ILE A 416 -14.28 -19.86 0.86
C ILE A 416 -15.31 -19.34 1.87
N ARG A 417 -14.86 -18.54 2.83
CA ARG A 417 -15.73 -17.90 3.82
C ARG A 417 -16.07 -16.47 3.45
N SER A 418 -15.28 -15.84 2.59
CA SER A 418 -15.43 -14.44 2.21
C SER A 418 -15.35 -14.25 0.71
N ILE A 419 -16.32 -13.54 0.14
CA ILE A 419 -16.29 -13.10 -1.26
C ILE A 419 -16.31 -11.58 -1.33
N LYS A 420 -15.45 -11.01 -2.17
CA LYS A 420 -15.45 -9.59 -2.54
C LYS A 420 -15.72 -9.48 -4.03
N ILE A 421 -16.65 -8.63 -4.42
CA ILE A 421 -17.03 -8.37 -5.81
C ILE A 421 -16.93 -6.87 -6.02
N SER A 422 -16.10 -6.47 -6.98
CA SER A 422 -16.07 -5.10 -7.49
C SER A 422 -16.42 -5.10 -8.97
N CYS A 423 -17.15 -4.08 -9.41
CA CYS A 423 -17.53 -3.90 -10.81
C CYS A 423 -17.43 -2.42 -11.17
N ASN A 424 -16.35 -2.07 -11.88
CA ASN A 424 -16.02 -0.68 -12.22
C ASN A 424 -16.77 -0.13 -13.44
N LYS A 425 -17.71 -0.90 -14.02
CA LYS A 425 -18.39 -0.59 -15.28
C LYS A 425 -19.90 -0.39 -15.10
N SER A 426 -20.62 -0.29 -16.22
CA SER A 426 -22.04 0.11 -16.33
C SER A 426 -22.99 -0.56 -15.34
N GLU A 427 -24.09 0.12 -15.03
CA GLU A 427 -25.12 -0.40 -14.12
C GLU A 427 -25.65 -1.78 -14.50
N ARG A 428 -25.77 -2.03 -15.80
CA ARG A 428 -26.16 -3.33 -16.35
C ARG A 428 -25.22 -4.45 -15.89
N MET A 429 -23.91 -4.20 -15.82
CA MET A 429 -22.94 -5.21 -15.42
C MET A 429 -23.05 -5.54 -13.92
N LYS A 430 -23.29 -4.52 -13.10
CA LYS A 430 -23.54 -4.70 -11.66
C LYS A 430 -24.76 -5.60 -11.43
N MET A 431 -25.87 -5.34 -12.14
CA MET A 431 -27.08 -6.17 -12.06
C MET A 431 -26.85 -7.62 -12.54
N VAL A 432 -26.13 -7.81 -13.64
CA VAL A 432 -25.79 -9.12 -14.17
C VAL A 432 -24.95 -9.93 -13.17
N THR A 433 -23.90 -9.31 -12.63
CA THR A 433 -22.98 -9.94 -11.67
C THR A 433 -23.71 -10.31 -10.38
N PHE A 434 -24.58 -9.41 -9.92
CA PHE A 434 -25.45 -9.63 -8.78
C PHE A 434 -26.32 -10.88 -8.95
N ASN A 435 -27.04 -10.99 -10.07
CA ASN A 435 -27.92 -12.13 -10.32
C ASN A 435 -27.16 -13.44 -10.56
N ALA A 436 -26.02 -13.39 -11.24
CA ALA A 436 -25.24 -14.57 -11.59
C ALA A 436 -24.53 -15.20 -10.38
N ILE A 437 -24.09 -14.38 -9.42
CA ILE A 437 -23.22 -14.78 -8.32
C ILE A 437 -23.92 -14.65 -6.96
N CYS A 438 -24.42 -13.45 -6.64
CA CYS A 438 -24.86 -13.13 -5.27
C CYS A 438 -26.10 -13.92 -4.86
N LEU A 439 -26.99 -14.25 -5.80
CA LEU A 439 -28.18 -15.07 -5.53
C LEU A 439 -27.88 -16.57 -5.44
N LYS A 440 -26.68 -17.01 -5.82
CA LYS A 440 -26.28 -18.42 -5.85
C LYS A 440 -25.18 -18.74 -4.84
N LEU A 441 -24.96 -17.88 -3.84
CA LEU A 441 -23.92 -18.07 -2.83
C LEU A 441 -24.18 -19.32 -1.97
N PRO A 442 -23.24 -20.27 -1.93
CA PRO A 442 -23.34 -21.42 -1.04
C PRO A 442 -23.31 -21.06 0.45
N HIS A 443 -23.95 -21.88 1.28
CA HIS A 443 -24.11 -21.65 2.73
C HIS A 443 -22.82 -21.53 3.55
N HIS A 444 -21.69 -22.03 3.04
CA HIS A 444 -20.40 -21.96 3.73
C HIS A 444 -19.78 -20.55 3.67
N ILE A 445 -20.20 -19.72 2.70
CA ILE A 445 -19.80 -18.31 2.60
C ILE A 445 -20.49 -17.54 3.73
N LYS A 446 -19.71 -16.81 4.53
CA LYS A 446 -20.21 -16.05 5.67
C LYS A 446 -20.05 -14.53 5.51
N ARG A 447 -19.21 -14.08 4.59
CA ARG A 447 -18.94 -12.67 4.36
C ARG A 447 -19.05 -12.33 2.87
N LEU A 448 -19.76 -11.26 2.56
CA LEU A 448 -19.86 -10.72 1.21
C LEU A 448 -19.55 -9.23 1.22
N ASP A 449 -18.71 -8.77 0.31
CA ASP A 449 -18.47 -7.36 0.00
C ASP A 449 -18.82 -7.17 -1.48
N THR A 450 -19.80 -6.32 -1.81
CA THR A 450 -20.26 -6.16 -3.20
C THR A 450 -20.72 -4.74 -3.48
N ASP A 451 -20.56 -4.32 -4.72
CA ASP A 451 -21.15 -3.08 -5.22
C ASP A 451 -22.66 -3.28 -5.44
N ILE A 452 -23.47 -2.33 -4.96
CA ILE A 452 -24.92 -2.30 -5.18
C ILE A 452 -25.35 -0.90 -5.60
N ILE A 453 -26.18 -0.84 -6.63
CA ILE A 453 -26.78 0.41 -7.11
C ILE A 453 -28.13 0.63 -6.46
N HIS A 454 -29.02 -0.35 -6.57
CA HIS A 454 -30.40 -0.18 -6.13
C HIS A 454 -30.63 -0.88 -4.78
N VAL A 455 -31.36 -0.21 -3.90
CA VAL A 455 -31.79 -0.77 -2.60
C VAL A 455 -32.58 -2.08 -2.80
N ALA A 456 -33.35 -2.18 -3.88
CA ALA A 456 -34.10 -3.40 -4.23
C ALA A 456 -33.19 -4.64 -4.39
N ASP A 457 -31.99 -4.47 -4.92
CA ASP A 457 -31.01 -5.55 -5.07
C ASP A 457 -30.49 -5.98 -3.70
N ALA A 458 -30.12 -5.04 -2.82
CA ALA A 458 -29.75 -5.37 -1.44
C ALA A 458 -30.86 -6.12 -0.69
N LYS A 459 -32.11 -5.67 -0.81
CA LYS A 459 -33.28 -6.35 -0.22
C LYS A 459 -33.39 -7.78 -0.73
N THR A 460 -33.24 -7.97 -2.04
CA THR A 460 -33.29 -9.28 -2.69
C THR A 460 -32.16 -10.19 -2.20
N LEU A 461 -30.93 -9.67 -2.13
CA LEU A 461 -29.77 -10.41 -1.62
C LEU A 461 -29.96 -10.86 -0.18
N LEU A 462 -30.35 -9.93 0.71
CA LEU A 462 -30.52 -10.24 2.12
C LEU A 462 -31.63 -11.28 2.35
N LYS A 463 -32.67 -11.30 1.50
CA LYS A 463 -33.69 -12.35 1.52
C LYS A 463 -33.16 -13.72 1.12
N HIS A 464 -32.28 -13.80 0.12
CA HIS A 464 -31.75 -15.07 -0.40
C HIS A 464 -30.54 -15.59 0.39
N ALA A 465 -29.70 -14.68 0.91
CA ALA A 465 -28.43 -14.99 1.54
C ALA A 465 -28.49 -14.84 3.07
N GLN A 466 -29.56 -15.38 3.69
CA GLN A 466 -29.80 -15.28 5.14
C GLN A 466 -28.70 -15.93 6.00
N HIS A 467 -27.89 -16.79 5.39
CA HIS A 467 -26.79 -17.51 6.02
C HIS A 467 -25.50 -16.69 6.15
N LEU A 468 -25.43 -15.51 5.54
CA LEU A 468 -24.31 -14.58 5.66
C LEU A 468 -24.27 -14.00 7.07
N LYS A 469 -23.09 -13.92 7.67
CA LYS A 469 -22.86 -13.23 8.96
C LYS A 469 -22.59 -11.75 8.76
N SER A 470 -21.95 -11.37 7.66
CA SER A 470 -21.66 -9.97 7.37
C SER A 470 -21.77 -9.66 5.89
N VAL A 471 -22.37 -8.52 5.59
CA VAL A 471 -22.49 -8.00 4.23
C VAL A 471 -21.99 -6.56 4.20
N THR A 472 -21.13 -6.23 3.24
CA THR A 472 -20.67 -4.87 2.97
C THR A 472 -21.18 -4.45 1.60
N PHE A 473 -21.91 -3.35 1.54
CA PHE A 473 -22.41 -2.76 0.31
C PHE A 473 -21.62 -1.49 -0.01
N ARG A 474 -21.12 -1.42 -1.24
CA ARG A 474 -20.53 -0.21 -1.81
C ARG A 474 -21.57 0.46 -2.71
N THR A 475 -21.92 1.70 -2.42
CA THR A 475 -22.97 2.46 -3.10
C THR A 475 -22.59 3.93 -3.27
N ILE A 476 -23.21 4.60 -4.23
CA ILE A 476 -22.97 6.02 -4.54
C ILE A 476 -23.63 6.92 -3.48
N ASP A 477 -24.78 6.51 -2.94
CA ASP A 477 -25.48 7.27 -1.89
C ASP A 477 -25.75 6.37 -0.67
N PRO A 478 -24.76 6.21 0.23
CA PRO A 478 -24.92 5.36 1.39
C PRO A 478 -26.01 5.87 2.34
N TRP A 479 -26.35 7.17 2.34
CA TRP A 479 -27.32 7.73 3.29
C TRP A 479 -28.75 7.43 2.91
N HIS A 480 -29.10 7.64 1.64
CA HIS A 480 -30.40 7.23 1.13
C HIS A 480 -30.58 5.71 1.29
N PHE A 481 -29.51 4.96 1.02
CA PHE A 481 -29.49 3.51 1.16
C PHE A 481 -29.70 3.04 2.61
N VAL A 482 -29.05 3.68 3.60
CA VAL A 482 -29.25 3.38 5.03
C VAL A 482 -30.72 3.52 5.40
N HIS A 483 -31.35 4.65 5.04
CA HIS A 483 -32.71 4.94 5.48
C HIS A 483 -33.72 3.90 4.96
N GLU A 484 -33.63 3.56 3.68
CA GLU A 484 -34.54 2.58 3.10
C GLU A 484 -34.30 1.15 3.60
N ILE A 485 -33.04 0.75 3.79
CA ILE A 485 -32.71 -0.58 4.31
C ILE A 485 -33.14 -0.70 5.77
N ASP A 486 -32.93 0.33 6.59
CA ASP A 486 -33.35 0.33 7.99
C ASP A 486 -34.88 0.21 8.12
N LEU A 487 -35.62 1.01 7.34
CA LEU A 487 -37.09 0.94 7.30
C LEU A 487 -37.57 -0.46 6.86
N TRP A 488 -36.93 -1.04 5.85
CA TRP A 488 -37.28 -2.36 5.36
C TRP A 488 -36.94 -3.47 6.36
N LEU A 489 -35.77 -3.41 7.01
CA LEU A 489 -35.39 -4.35 8.06
C LEU A 489 -36.33 -4.26 9.26
N TRP A 490 -36.81 -3.04 9.59
CA TRP A 490 -37.81 -2.84 10.63
C TRP A 490 -39.14 -3.53 10.28
N GLN A 491 -39.63 -3.37 9.05
CA GLN A 491 -40.84 -4.05 8.57
C GLN A 491 -40.68 -5.59 8.55
N MET A 492 -39.48 -6.09 8.24
CA MET A 492 -39.19 -7.53 8.15
C MET A 492 -39.00 -8.19 9.52
N LYS A 493 -38.42 -7.50 10.51
CA LYS A 493 -38.21 -8.03 11.88
C LYS A 493 -39.49 -8.49 12.57
N ILE A 494 -40.64 -8.03 12.11
CA ILE A 494 -41.95 -8.47 12.61
C ILE A 494 -42.23 -9.94 12.24
N ASN A 495 -41.58 -10.51 11.21
CA ASN A 495 -41.96 -11.79 10.62
C ASN A 495 -40.83 -12.81 10.38
N THR A 496 -39.54 -12.48 10.53
CA THR A 496 -38.43 -13.41 10.21
C THR A 496 -37.18 -13.26 11.08
N VAL A 497 -36.48 -14.38 11.34
CA VAL A 497 -35.19 -14.44 12.05
C VAL A 497 -34.04 -14.37 11.03
N TYR A 498 -33.27 -13.28 11.02
CA TYR A 498 -32.07 -13.15 10.18
C TYR A 498 -30.80 -13.53 10.96
N GLN A 499 -29.83 -14.17 10.30
CA GLN A 499 -28.51 -14.50 10.86
C GLN A 499 -27.39 -13.50 10.45
N VAL A 500 -27.75 -12.40 9.77
CA VAL A 500 -26.77 -11.36 9.39
C VAL A 500 -26.46 -10.50 10.60
N ASP A 501 -25.29 -10.70 11.21
CA ASP A 501 -24.86 -9.97 12.41
C ASP A 501 -24.52 -8.49 12.10
N ALA A 502 -23.99 -8.21 10.90
CA ALA A 502 -23.54 -6.87 10.53
C ALA A 502 -23.72 -6.54 9.05
N ILE A 503 -24.44 -5.44 8.77
CA ILE A 503 -24.49 -4.78 7.46
C ILE A 503 -23.59 -3.54 7.51
N ARG A 504 -22.68 -3.42 6.55
CA ARG A 504 -21.77 -2.28 6.42
C ARG A 504 -22.04 -1.55 5.11
N LEU A 505 -22.06 -0.23 5.15
CA LEU A 505 -22.23 0.61 3.97
C LEU A 505 -20.98 1.46 3.78
N ARG A 506 -20.47 1.48 2.54
CA ARG A 506 -19.30 2.24 2.11
C ARG A 506 -19.66 3.09 0.89
N HIS A 507 -19.09 4.28 0.82
CA HIS A 507 -19.16 5.09 -0.39
C HIS A 507 -18.27 4.48 -1.47
N TYR A 508 -18.66 4.64 -2.74
CA TYR A 508 -17.95 4.06 -3.88
C TYR A 508 -16.50 4.58 -4.02
N ASP A 509 -16.27 5.85 -3.69
CA ASP A 509 -14.97 6.53 -3.83
C ASP A 509 -14.05 6.43 -2.59
N ASP A 510 -14.48 5.75 -1.53
CA ASP A 510 -13.68 5.62 -0.30
C ASP A 510 -12.68 4.46 -0.42
N PHE A 511 -11.43 4.79 -0.76
CA PHE A 511 -10.30 3.85 -0.67
C PHE A 511 -9.81 3.63 0.77
N GLU A 512 -10.19 4.52 1.70
CA GLU A 512 -9.80 4.41 3.11
C GLU A 512 -10.87 3.75 3.99
N PRO A 513 -10.47 2.91 4.96
CA PRO A 513 -11.39 2.12 5.79
C PRO A 513 -12.24 2.93 6.79
N ASN A 514 -12.11 4.25 6.85
CA ASN A 514 -12.64 5.10 7.92
C ASN A 514 -14.05 5.67 7.67
N ASN A 515 -14.68 5.41 6.52
CA ASN A 515 -16.04 5.87 6.22
C ASN A 515 -16.99 4.67 6.07
N VAL A 516 -17.19 3.92 7.16
CA VAL A 516 -18.09 2.76 7.18
C VAL A 516 -19.28 3.02 8.08
N ILE A 517 -20.50 2.99 7.52
CA ILE A 517 -21.72 3.00 8.32
C ILE A 517 -22.03 1.57 8.74
N HIS A 518 -22.09 1.33 10.04
CA HIS A 518 -22.41 0.03 10.61
C HIS A 518 -23.89 -0.05 11.03
N LEU A 519 -24.64 -0.95 10.41
CA LEU A 519 -25.97 -1.36 10.83
C LEU A 519 -25.87 -2.70 11.55
N TRP A 520 -26.03 -2.67 12.88
CA TRP A 520 -26.01 -3.87 13.73
C TRP A 520 -27.42 -4.41 13.90
N LEU A 521 -27.65 -5.62 13.40
CA LEU A 521 -28.89 -6.35 13.65
C LEU A 521 -28.68 -7.17 14.93
N GLY A 522 -28.85 -6.53 16.08
CA GLY A 522 -28.75 -7.23 17.36
C GLY A 522 -29.71 -8.42 17.40
N LYS A 523 -29.22 -9.59 17.85
CA LYS A 523 -30.09 -10.69 18.27
C LYS A 523 -30.90 -10.18 19.46
N THR A 524 -32.21 -10.07 19.28
CA THR A 524 -33.12 -9.96 20.42
C THR A 524 -33.16 -11.34 21.05
N ASP A 525 -32.35 -11.55 22.10
CA ASP A 525 -32.59 -12.68 22.98
C ASP A 525 -34.03 -12.56 23.50
N ASN A 526 -34.77 -13.66 23.42
CA ASN A 526 -36.18 -13.75 23.81
C ASN A 526 -36.36 -13.56 25.33
N GLN A 527 -36.16 -12.34 25.82
CA GLN A 527 -36.73 -11.87 27.06
C GLN A 527 -37.65 -10.69 26.77
N GLN A 528 -38.95 -11.00 26.80
CA GLN A 528 -40.04 -10.02 26.75
C GLN A 528 -39.92 -9.06 27.93
N SER A 529 -39.35 -7.87 27.71
CA SER A 529 -39.83 -6.58 28.22
C SER A 529 -38.87 -5.48 27.75
N ASN A 530 -39.41 -4.32 27.37
CA ASN A 530 -38.70 -3.11 26.90
C ASN A 530 -38.34 -3.06 25.40
N ILE A 531 -39.38 -2.97 24.57
CA ILE A 531 -39.29 -2.63 23.13
C ILE A 531 -39.01 -1.13 22.88
N SER A 532 -38.96 -0.27 23.91
CA SER A 532 -38.82 1.19 23.73
C SER A 532 -37.40 1.78 23.89
N GLN A 533 -36.38 1.01 24.32
CA GLN A 533 -35.06 1.60 24.67
C GLN A 533 -33.83 1.05 23.94
N SER A 534 -33.97 0.12 22.98
CA SER A 534 -32.82 -0.54 22.34
C SER A 534 -32.47 -0.03 20.94
N HIS A 535 -32.96 1.12 20.50
CA HIS A 535 -32.81 1.55 19.10
C HIS A 535 -32.28 2.98 18.96
N LYS A 536 -30.94 3.08 18.88
CA LYS A 536 -30.15 3.99 18.02
C LYS A 536 -28.68 3.95 18.46
N ARG A 537 -27.90 3.05 17.86
CA ARG A 537 -26.43 3.16 17.82
C ARG A 537 -25.96 3.02 16.38
N ILE A 538 -26.27 4.03 15.57
CA ILE A 538 -25.42 4.36 14.42
C ILE A 538 -24.13 4.88 15.02
N LYS A 539 -23.11 4.03 15.13
CA LYS A 539 -21.79 4.43 15.56
C LYS A 539 -20.95 4.72 14.33
N ARG A 540 -20.50 5.95 14.21
CA ARG A 540 -19.46 6.38 13.28
C ARG A 540 -18.11 6.10 13.94
N TYR A 541 -17.20 5.46 13.22
CA TYR A 541 -15.79 5.32 13.60
C TYR A 541 -14.95 6.07 12.59
#